data_AF-A0A9X3WAM6-F1
#
_entry.id   AF-A0A9X3WAM6-F1
#
_cell.length_a   1.000
_cell.length_b   1.000
_cell.length_c   1.000
_cell.angle_alpha   90.00
_cell.angle_beta   90.00
_cell.angle_gamma   90.00
#
_symmetry.space_group_name_H-M   'P 1'
#
loop_
_entity.id
_entity.type
_entity.pdbx_description
1 polymer ?
#
loop_
_entity_poly.entity_id
_entity_poly.type
_entity_poly.pdbx_seq_one_letter_code
_entity_poly.pdbx_strand_id
1 'polypeptide(L)'
;MRVFDAVHGVRIVKVKELKIKPKYFQAQKEGRKNFEICKNDRDFQEGEVLILREYDSTTGEYSGRRVVCLITYITDFEQKPGYVVLGTKRI
;
A
#
# COMPACT_ATOMS: atom_id res chain seq x y z
N MET A 1 -9.85 6.93 7.97
CA MET A 1 -9.35 7.14 9.34
C MET A 1 -9.29 8.64 9.61
N ARG A 2 -9.73 9.14 10.77
CA ARG A 2 -9.55 10.55 11.14
C ARG A 2 -8.25 10.67 11.92
N VAL A 3 -7.35 11.53 11.47
CA VAL A 3 -6.08 11.80 12.15
C VAL A 3 -6.00 13.28 12.46
N PHE A 4 -5.60 13.62 13.69
CA PHE A 4 -5.40 14.99 14.09
C PHE A 4 -3.96 15.40 13.83
N ASP A 5 -3.79 16.43 13.01
CA ASP A 5 -2.53 17.12 12.74
C ASP A 5 -2.59 18.48 13.45
N ALA A 6 -1.63 18.77 14.32
CA ALA A 6 -1.59 20.02 15.08
C ALA A 6 -1.53 21.27 14.17
N VAL A 7 -1.08 21.13 12.92
CA VAL A 7 -0.91 22.23 11.97
C VAL A 7 -2.15 22.42 11.07
N HIS A 8 -2.88 21.34 10.75
CA HIS A 8 -3.96 21.36 9.77
C HIS A 8 -5.32 20.87 10.32
N GLY A 9 -5.39 20.54 11.61
CA GLY A 9 -6.58 20.02 12.27
C GLY A 9 -6.87 18.56 11.91
N VAL A 10 -8.15 18.19 11.86
CA VAL A 10 -8.57 16.82 11.53
C VAL A 10 -8.45 16.57 10.03
N ARG A 11 -7.54 15.67 9.64
CA ARG A 11 -7.48 15.16 8.27
C ARG A 11 -8.17 13.80 8.16
N ILE A 12 -8.90 13.60 7.08
CA ILE A 12 -9.42 12.29 6.70
C ILE A 12 -8.33 11.57 5.90
N VAL A 13 -7.71 10.58 6.52
CA VAL A 13 -6.77 9.68 5.86
C VAL A 13 -7.57 8.57 5.18
N LYS A 14 -7.46 8.51 3.85
CA LYS A 14 -8.05 7.43 3.06
C LYS A 14 -7.25 6.14 3.28
N VAL A 15 -7.99 5.04 3.35
CA VAL A 15 -7.44 3.69 3.50
C VAL A 15 -7.77 2.93 2.22
N LYS A 16 -6.77 2.30 1.62
CA LYS A 16 -6.91 1.51 0.40
C LYS A 16 -6.46 0.08 0.67
N GLU A 17 -7.22 -0.90 0.19
CA GLU A 17 -6.85 -2.31 0.31
C GLU A 17 -6.33 -2.84 -1.03
N LEU A 18 -5.23 -3.59 -0.99
CA LEU A 18 -4.70 -4.31 -2.15
C LEU A 18 -4.42 -5.77 -1.79
N LYS A 19 -4.61 -6.64 -2.78
CA LYS A 19 -4.13 -8.02 -2.73
C LYS A 19 -2.61 -8.04 -2.91
N ILE A 20 -1.93 -8.90 -2.17
CA ILE A 20 -0.50 -9.17 -2.33
C ILE A 20 -0.23 -10.67 -2.28
N LYS A 21 0.61 -11.19 -3.18
CA LYS A 21 0.94 -12.62 -3.21
C LYS A 21 1.80 -13.01 -2.01
N PRO A 22 1.75 -14.28 -1.53
CA PRO A 22 2.45 -14.69 -0.31
C PRO A 22 3.95 -14.36 -0.27
N LYS A 23 4.65 -14.56 -1.40
CA LYS A 23 6.08 -14.22 -1.53
C LYS A 23 6.38 -12.75 -1.23
N TYR A 24 5.56 -11.84 -1.77
CA TYR A 24 5.75 -10.40 -1.59
C TYR A 24 5.22 -9.91 -0.25
N PHE A 25 4.14 -10.53 0.25
CA PHE A 25 3.62 -10.30 1.59
C PHE A 25 4.71 -10.56 2.64
N GLN A 26 5.39 -11.70 2.55
CA GLN A 26 6.46 -12.03 3.48
C GLN A 26 7.61 -11.01 3.39
N ALA A 27 8.01 -10.59 2.19
CA ALA A 27 9.06 -9.58 2.02
C ALA A 27 8.68 -8.21 2.61
N GLN A 28 7.41 -7.80 2.50
CA GLN A 28 6.89 -6.57 3.11
C GLN A 28 6.80 -6.68 4.64
N LYS A 29 6.33 -7.83 5.14
CA LYS A 29 6.27 -8.14 6.57
C LYS A 29 7.66 -8.17 7.23
N GLU A 30 8.69 -8.56 6.48
CA GLU A 30 10.08 -8.53 6.97
C GLU A 30 10.76 -7.17 6.77
N GLY A 31 10.12 -6.22 6.09
CA GLY A 31 10.69 -4.89 5.80
C GLY A 31 11.77 -4.90 4.71
N ARG A 32 12.01 -6.03 4.05
CA ARG A 32 12.94 -6.15 2.92
C ARG A 32 12.38 -5.51 1.65
N LYS A 33 11.05 -5.56 1.50
CA LYS A 33 10.31 -4.82 0.49
C LYS A 33 9.63 -3.66 1.20
N ASN A 34 9.81 -2.46 0.67
CA ASN A 34 9.29 -1.20 1.19
C ASN A 34 8.64 -0.37 0.07
N PHE A 35 8.16 -1.02 -0.99
CA PHE A 35 7.49 -0.37 -2.10
C PHE A 35 6.41 -1.28 -2.68
N GLU A 36 5.45 -0.73 -3.44
CA GLU A 36 4.50 -1.47 -4.26
C GLU A 36 4.51 -0.95 -5.70
N ILE A 37 4.35 -1.84 -6.68
CA ILE A 37 4.21 -1.44 -8.10
C ILE A 37 2.80 -1.83 -8.52
N CYS A 38 1.96 -0.84 -8.84
CA CYS A 38 0.54 -1.08 -9.11
C CYS A 38 -0.02 -0.10 -10.13
N LYS A 39 -1.20 -0.43 -10.68
CA LYS A 39 -1.95 0.52 -11.51
C LYS A 39 -2.51 1.63 -10.63
N ASN A 40 -2.37 2.89 -11.04
CA ASN A 40 -2.93 4.03 -10.31
C ASN A 40 -4.40 4.29 -10.70
N ASP A 41 -5.24 3.26 -10.60
CA ASP A 41 -6.69 3.30 -10.86
C ASP A 41 -7.52 3.76 -9.63
N ARG A 42 -6.83 4.07 -8.52
CA ARG A 42 -7.40 4.45 -7.23
C ARG A 42 -6.97 5.84 -6.77
N ASP A 43 -6.22 6.58 -7.59
CA ASP A 43 -5.67 7.90 -7.28
C ASP A 43 -4.89 7.90 -5.95
N PHE A 44 -3.82 7.08 -5.87
CA PHE A 44 -2.96 6.98 -4.68
C PHE A 44 -2.31 8.32 -4.35
N GLN A 45 -2.30 8.66 -3.06
CA GLN A 45 -1.74 9.90 -2.54
C GLN A 45 -0.75 9.61 -1.40
N GLU A 46 0.30 10.41 -1.29
CA GLU A 46 1.22 10.35 -0.16
C GLU A 46 0.47 10.67 1.14
N GLY A 47 0.84 9.97 2.22
CA GLY A 47 0.15 10.06 3.51
C GLY A 47 -1.09 9.16 3.64
N GLU A 48 -1.55 8.49 2.56
CA GLU A 48 -2.61 7.49 2.65
C GLU A 48 -2.13 6.18 3.27
N VAL A 49 -3.08 5.40 3.79
CA VAL A 49 -2.81 4.08 4.36
C VAL A 49 -3.16 2.99 3.36
N LEU A 50 -2.23 2.04 3.19
CA LEU A 50 -2.38 0.85 2.38
C LEU A 50 -2.50 -0.38 3.29
N ILE A 51 -3.57 -1.16 3.14
CA ILE A 51 -3.73 -2.47 3.75
C ILE A 51 -3.43 -3.52 2.69
N LEU A 52 -2.30 -4.21 2.85
CA LEU A 52 -1.87 -5.31 1.99
C LEU A 52 -2.41 -6.62 2.55
N ARG A 53 -3.36 -7.22 1.84
CA ARG A 53 -4.03 -8.47 2.22
C ARG A 53 -3.41 -9.63 1.46
N GLU A 54 -2.86 -10.58 2.19
CA GLU A 54 -2.27 -11.75 1.56
C GLU A 54 -3.33 -12.57 0.83
N TYR A 55 -3.10 -12.80 -0.46
CA TYR A 55 -3.99 -13.49 -1.36
C TYR A 55 -3.21 -14.45 -2.25
N ASP A 56 -3.56 -15.73 -2.21
CA ASP A 56 -2.98 -16.74 -3.10
C ASP A 56 -3.84 -16.87 -4.36
N SER A 57 -3.29 -16.47 -5.51
CA SER A 57 -4.00 -16.57 -6.79
C SER A 57 -4.16 -18.00 -7.30
N THR A 58 -3.43 -18.96 -6.74
CA THR A 58 -3.49 -20.38 -7.11
C THR A 58 -4.70 -21.06 -6.48
N THR A 59 -4.94 -20.78 -5.18
CA THR A 59 -6.10 -21.31 -4.46
C THR A 59 -7.32 -20.39 -4.58
N GLY A 60 -7.10 -19.11 -4.90
CA GLY A 60 -8.15 -18.11 -4.97
C GLY A 60 -8.55 -17.53 -3.60
N GLU A 61 -7.77 -17.79 -2.56
CA GLU A 61 -8.14 -17.54 -1.17
C GLU A 61 -7.28 -16.44 -0.50
N TYR A 62 -7.87 -15.79 0.50
CA TYR A 62 -7.13 -14.95 1.44
C TYR A 62 -6.68 -15.79 2.63
N SER A 63 -5.43 -15.63 3.06
CA SER A 63 -4.93 -16.32 4.26
C SER A 63 -5.41 -15.68 5.58
N GLY A 64 -6.04 -14.51 5.51
CA GLY A 64 -6.38 -13.67 6.67
C GLY A 64 -5.25 -12.76 7.16
N ARG A 65 -4.01 -12.94 6.67
CA ARG A 65 -2.87 -12.09 7.06
C ARG A 65 -2.93 -10.72 6.37
N ARG A 66 -2.50 -9.67 7.10
CA ARG A 66 -2.44 -8.28 6.61
C ARG A 66 -1.18 -7.56 7.06
N VAL A 67 -0.70 -6.63 6.23
CA VAL A 67 0.32 -5.63 6.59
C VAL A 67 -0.27 -4.24 6.33
N VAL A 68 -0.09 -3.32 7.26
CA VAL A 68 -0.54 -1.92 7.14
C VAL A 68 0.68 -1.05 6.86
N CYS A 69 0.58 -0.21 5.84
CA CYS A 69 1.65 0.70 5.44
C CYS A 69 1.13 2.12 5.24
N LEU A 70 1.98 3.11 5.49
CA LEU A 70 1.84 4.47 5.01
C LEU A 70 2.47 4.58 3.63
N ILE A 71 1.81 5.25 2.68
CA ILE A 71 2.43 5.66 1.41
C ILE A 71 3.31 6.89 1.69
N THR A 72 4.61 6.76 1.46
CA THR A 72 5.61 7.80 1.77
C THR A 72 6.16 8.49 0.54
N TYR A 73 5.97 7.91 -0.64
CA TYR A 73 6.43 8.47 -1.91
C TYR A 73 5.65 7.87 -3.07
N ILE A 74 5.44 8.61 -4.15
CA ILE A 74 4.82 8.09 -5.38
C ILE A 74 5.63 8.56 -6.59
N THR A 75 5.90 7.65 -7.53
CA THR A 75 6.51 7.99 -8.81
C THR A 75 5.98 7.09 -9.93
N ASP A 76 5.89 7.62 -11.14
CA ASP A 76 5.60 6.89 -12.38
C ASP A 76 6.84 6.77 -13.29
N PHE A 77 8.03 7.17 -12.79
CA PHE A 77 9.27 7.15 -13.55
C PHE A 77 9.59 5.74 -14.09
N GLU A 78 9.77 5.66 -15.42
CA GLU A 78 10.06 4.41 -16.15
C GLU A 78 9.03 3.28 -15.90
N GLN A 79 7.79 3.64 -15.54
CA GLN A 79 6.69 2.68 -15.40
C GLN A 79 5.88 2.54 -16.69
N LYS A 80 5.15 1.43 -16.81
CA LYS A 80 4.15 1.26 -17.86
C LYS A 80 3.05 2.33 -17.72
N PRO A 81 2.39 2.77 -18.81
CA PRO A 81 1.31 3.75 -18.73
C PRO A 81 0.26 3.41 -17.67
N GLY A 82 0.02 4.35 -16.76
CA GLY A 82 -0.94 4.20 -15.67
C GLY A 82 -0.47 3.35 -14.49
N TYR A 83 0.80 2.94 -14.44
CA TYR A 83 1.41 2.29 -13.28
C TYR A 83 2.28 3.26 -12.47
N VAL A 84 2.35 3.03 -11.18
CA VAL A 84 3.17 3.79 -10.22
C VAL A 84 3.95 2.86 -9.31
N VAL A 85 5.06 3.37 -8.80
CA VAL A 85 5.76 2.83 -7.63
C VAL A 85 5.33 3.64 -6.42
N LEU A 86 4.76 2.96 -5.42
CA LEU A 86 4.43 3.51 -4.12
C LEU A 86 5.55 3.17 -3.15
N GLY A 87 6.30 4.15 -2.67
CA GLY A 87 7.16 3.99 -1.50
C GLY A 87 6.27 3.77 -0.26
N THR A 88 6.62 2.79 0.57
CA THR A 88 5.80 2.36 1.71
C THR A 88 6.61 2.22 2.99
N LYS A 89 6.04 2.66 4.11
CA LYS A 89 6.57 2.43 5.45
C LYS A 89 5.54 1.67 6.28
N ARG A 90 5.91 0.50 6.80
CA ARG A 90 5.03 -0.28 7.69
C ARG A 90 4.73 0.52 8.97
N ILE A 91 3.46 0.50 9.40
CA ILE A 91 2.95 1.15 10.62
C ILE A 91 2.19 0.16 11.50
#